data_AF-A0A7C1V9E6-F1
#
_entry.id   AF-A0A7C1V9E6-F1
#
_cell.length_a   1.000
_cell.length_b   1.000
_cell.length_c   1.000
_cell.angle_alpha   90.00
_cell.angle_beta   90.00
_cell.angle_gamma   90.00
#
_symmetry.space_group_name_H-M   'P 1'
#
loop_
_entity.id
_entity.type
_entity.pdbx_description
1 polymer ?
#
loop_
_entity_poly.entity_id
_entity_poly.type
_entity_poly.pdbx_seq_one_letter_code
_entity_poly.pdbx_strand_id
1 'polypeptide(L)'
;MYIVIIVGSIVGLWIIFYFIPVGLWFSALISGVRISLLQLILMRWRKVPPSVIARSMIEAHKAGLKDINRDDMEAHFLAGGHVERVIHALVSANKANLDLSFQMATAIDLAGRDIFEAVQMSVNPKVIDTPPVAAVAKDGIQLIAKA
;
A
#
# COMPACT_ATOMS: atom_id res chain seq x y z
N MET A 1 22.15 1.58 -46.69
CA MET A 1 21.35 2.71 -46.16
C MET A 1 20.10 2.24 -45.41
N TYR A 2 19.20 1.46 -46.02
CA TYR A 2 17.97 0.96 -45.36
C TYR A 2 18.22 0.13 -44.09
N ILE A 3 19.23 -0.73 -44.08
CA ILE A 3 19.59 -1.53 -42.89
C ILE A 3 20.00 -0.63 -41.71
N VAL A 4 20.74 0.46 -41.96
CA VAL A 4 21.16 1.41 -40.92
C VAL A 4 19.96 2.19 -40.37
N ILE A 5 19.00 2.55 -41.23
CA ILE A 5 17.76 3.23 -40.83
C ILE A 5 16.86 2.29 -40.01
N ILE A 6 16.72 1.02 -40.42
CA ILE A 6 15.92 0.01 -39.70
C ILE A 6 16.53 -0.27 -38.33
N VAL A 7 17.85 -0.49 -38.25
CA VAL A 7 18.55 -0.73 -36.99
C VAL A 7 18.49 0.50 -36.09
N GLY A 8 18.69 1.70 -36.64
CA GLY A 8 18.54 2.95 -35.89
C GLY A 8 17.14 3.17 -35.32
N SER A 9 16.09 2.87 -36.10
CA SER A 9 14.70 2.95 -35.65
C SER A 9 14.37 1.91 -34.58
N ILE A 10 14.87 0.67 -34.71
CA ILE A 10 14.68 -0.37 -33.69
C ILE A 10 15.35 0.02 -32.37
N VAL A 11 16.59 0.54 -32.42
CA VAL A 11 17.31 1.00 -31.22
C VAL A 11 16.62 2.21 -30.60
N GLY A 12 16.18 3.18 -31.40
CA GLY A 12 15.41 4.33 -30.94
C GLY A 12 14.10 3.92 -30.27
N LEU A 13 13.37 2.98 -30.87
CA LEU A 13 12.13 2.43 -30.31
C LEU A 13 12.40 1.71 -28.99
N TRP A 14 13.48 0.92 -28.91
CA TRP A 14 13.87 0.21 -27.69
C TRP A 14 14.20 1.17 -26.53
N ILE A 15 14.91 2.26 -26.82
CA ILE A 15 15.20 3.32 -25.84
C ILE A 15 13.91 3.99 -25.35
N ILE A 16 12.97 4.28 -26.26
CA ILE A 16 11.67 4.88 -25.91
C ILE A 16 10.86 3.95 -25.01
N PHE A 17 10.78 2.65 -25.33
CA PHE A 17 10.09 1.65 -24.50
C PHE A 17 10.77 1.42 -23.15
N TYR A 18 12.09 1.60 -23.05
CA TYR A 18 12.78 1.57 -21.77
C TYR A 18 12.41 2.80 -20.91
N PHE A 19 12.31 3.98 -21.53
CA PHE A 19 12.07 5.23 -20.81
C PHE A 19 10.60 5.43 -20.41
N ILE A 20 9.67 5.00 -21.26
CA ILE A 20 8.23 5.15 -21.02
C ILE A 20 7.69 3.83 -20.42
N PRO A 21 7.08 3.85 -19.23
CA PRO A 21 6.57 2.64 -18.60
C PRO A 21 5.20 2.28 -19.19
N VAL A 22 5.16 1.97 -20.48
CA VAL A 22 3.91 1.68 -21.22
C VAL A 22 3.19 0.48 -20.62
N GLY A 23 3.93 -0.52 -20.14
CA GLY A 23 3.36 -1.68 -19.45
C GLY A 23 2.60 -1.31 -18.18
N LEU A 24 3.19 -0.48 -17.31
CA LEU A 24 2.52 -0.02 -16.08
C LEU A 24 1.28 0.82 -16.38
N TRP A 25 1.40 1.71 -17.37
CA TRP A 25 0.26 2.52 -17.82
C TRP A 25 -0.90 1.65 -18.31
N PHE A 26 -0.60 0.63 -19.12
CA PHE A 26 -1.59 -0.31 -19.63
C PHE A 26 -2.24 -1.13 -18.51
N SER A 27 -1.46 -1.61 -17.53
CA SER A 27 -1.99 -2.30 -16.36
C SER A 27 -2.92 -1.43 -15.51
N ALA A 28 -2.58 -0.14 -15.35
CA ALA A 28 -3.44 0.82 -14.67
C ALA A 28 -4.76 1.06 -15.42
N LEU A 29 -4.69 1.20 -16.75
CA LEU A 29 -5.84 1.40 -17.61
C LEU A 29 -6.83 0.23 -17.55
N ILE A 30 -6.34 -1.01 -17.65
CA ILE A 30 -7.17 -2.23 -17.52
C ILE A 30 -7.83 -2.31 -16.15
N SER A 31 -7.13 -1.84 -15.12
CA SER A 31 -7.63 -1.82 -13.75
C SER A 31 -8.62 -0.67 -13.48
N GLY A 32 -8.97 0.14 -14.48
CA GLY A 32 -9.89 1.28 -14.34
C GLY A 32 -9.25 2.54 -13.76
N VAL A 33 -7.94 2.54 -13.50
CA VAL A 33 -7.22 3.68 -12.95
C VAL A 33 -6.70 4.57 -14.07
N ARG A 34 -7.25 5.78 -14.18
CA ARG A 34 -6.87 6.75 -15.21
C ARG A 34 -5.61 7.50 -14.79
N ILE A 35 -4.44 7.02 -15.22
CA ILE A 35 -3.16 7.73 -15.10
C ILE A 35 -2.70 8.12 -16.49
N SER A 36 -2.26 9.36 -16.69
CA SER A 36 -1.70 9.79 -17.96
C SER A 36 -0.22 9.39 -18.08
N LEU A 37 0.24 9.09 -19.30
CA LEU A 37 1.66 8.81 -19.56
C LEU A 37 2.57 9.96 -19.12
N LEU A 38 2.11 11.20 -19.31
CA LEU A 38 2.83 12.40 -18.88
C LEU A 38 3.00 12.44 -17.36
N GLN A 39 2.00 12.02 -16.59
CA GLN A 39 2.11 11.94 -15.13
C GLN A 39 3.14 10.90 -14.66
N LEU A 40 3.21 9.74 -15.32
CA LEU A 40 4.22 8.71 -15.00
C LEU A 40 5.65 9.20 -15.28
N ILE A 41 5.82 10.05 -16.30
CA ILE A 41 7.10 10.70 -16.59
C ILE A 41 7.42 11.76 -15.52
N LEU A 42 6.44 12.59 -15.12
CA LEU A 42 6.61 13.57 -14.05
C LEU A 42 6.95 12.93 -12.69
N MET A 43 6.38 11.76 -12.37
CA MET A 43 6.73 10.99 -11.18
C MET A 43 8.23 10.68 -11.14
N ARG A 44 8.77 10.17 -12.26
CA ARG A 44 10.19 9.87 -12.38
C ARG A 44 11.07 11.09 -12.18
N TRP A 45 10.67 12.25 -12.72
CA TRP A 45 11.39 13.51 -12.49
C TRP A 45 11.41 13.88 -11.00
N ARG A 46 10.25 13.77 -10.32
CA ARG A 46 10.11 14.01 -8.87
C ARG A 46 10.78 12.93 -7.99
N LYS A 47 11.50 11.97 -8.59
CA LYS A 47 12.09 10.80 -7.92
C LYS A 47 11.07 9.92 -7.19
N VAL A 48 9.81 9.96 -7.60
CA VAL A 48 8.75 9.07 -7.09
C VAL A 48 8.66 7.84 -8.00
N PRO A 49 8.75 6.62 -7.47
CA PRO A 49 8.66 5.40 -8.27
C PRO A 49 7.22 5.20 -8.79
N PRO A 50 6.98 5.31 -10.12
CA PRO A 50 5.63 5.20 -10.67
C PRO A 50 5.01 3.82 -10.50
N SER A 51 5.83 2.77 -10.36
CA SER A 51 5.38 1.40 -10.13
C SER A 51 4.63 1.25 -8.80
N VAL A 52 5.16 1.83 -7.72
CA VAL A 52 4.58 1.75 -6.38
C VAL A 52 3.25 2.49 -6.36
N ILE A 53 3.22 3.75 -6.83
CA ILE A 53 2.00 4.56 -6.85
C ILE A 53 0.92 3.93 -7.73
N ALA A 54 1.26 3.44 -8.92
CA ALA A 54 0.29 2.80 -9.80
C ALA A 54 -0.31 1.53 -9.18
N ARG A 55 0.52 0.67 -8.58
CA ARG A 55 0.04 -0.54 -7.91
C ARG A 55 -0.84 -0.21 -6.72
N SER A 56 -0.44 0.72 -5.87
CA SER A 56 -1.22 1.21 -4.74
C SER A 56 -2.56 1.81 -5.17
N MET A 57 -2.59 2.61 -6.24
CA MET A 57 -3.84 3.11 -6.84
C MET A 57 -4.77 1.99 -7.31
N ILE A 58 -4.22 0.96 -7.96
CA ILE A 58 -5.00 -0.19 -8.43
C ILE A 58 -5.61 -0.95 -7.24
N GLU A 59 -4.83 -1.18 -6.19
CA GLU A 59 -5.30 -1.85 -4.97
C GLU A 59 -6.39 -1.05 -4.26
N ALA A 60 -6.19 0.26 -4.09
CA ALA A 60 -7.19 1.16 -3.51
C ALA A 60 -8.49 1.18 -4.32
N HIS A 61 -8.38 1.30 -5.65
CA HIS A 61 -9.54 1.31 -6.54
C HIS A 61 -10.34 -0.01 -6.46
N LYS A 62 -9.64 -1.15 -6.46
CA LYS A 62 -10.26 -2.48 -6.33
C LYS A 62 -10.91 -2.69 -4.96
N ALA A 63 -10.41 -2.04 -3.91
CA ALA A 63 -11.01 -2.08 -2.57
C ALA A 63 -12.17 -1.09 -2.37
N GLY A 64 -12.52 -0.31 -3.39
CA GLY A 64 -13.59 0.69 -3.29
C GLY A 64 -13.18 1.99 -2.62
N LEU A 65 -11.88 2.21 -2.36
CA LEU A 65 -11.33 3.42 -1.74
C LEU A 65 -11.18 4.53 -2.79
N LYS A 66 -12.31 5.11 -3.22
CA LYS A 66 -12.35 6.12 -4.30
C LYS A 66 -11.89 7.52 -3.86
N ASP A 67 -11.85 7.78 -2.56
CA ASP A 67 -11.52 9.11 -2.02
C ASP A 67 -10.01 9.38 -1.96
N ILE A 68 -9.18 8.40 -2.32
CA ILE A 68 -7.73 8.53 -2.29
C ILE A 68 -7.24 9.11 -3.61
N ASN A 69 -6.68 10.32 -3.55
CA ASN A 69 -6.06 10.94 -4.70
C ASN A 69 -4.61 10.46 -4.89
N ARG A 70 -4.16 10.42 -6.15
CA ARG A 70 -2.79 10.11 -6.52
C ARG A 70 -1.80 11.13 -5.97
N ASP A 71 -2.16 12.41 -5.95
CA ASP A 71 -1.27 13.47 -5.47
C ASP A 71 -0.98 13.34 -3.96
N ASP A 72 -1.94 12.85 -3.17
CA ASP A 72 -1.75 12.60 -1.74
C ASP A 72 -0.81 11.42 -1.48
N MET A 73 -0.89 10.37 -2.30
CA MET A 73 0.07 9.27 -2.25
C MET A 73 1.49 9.69 -2.65
N GLU A 74 1.62 10.58 -3.64
CA GLU A 74 2.93 11.17 -3.97
C GLU A 74 3.47 12.04 -2.84
N ALA A 75 2.60 12.87 -2.24
CA ALA A 75 2.99 13.71 -1.11
C ALA A 75 3.47 12.86 0.07
N HIS A 76 2.76 11.77 0.40
CA HIS A 76 3.16 10.84 1.45
C HIS A 76 4.50 10.17 1.16
N PHE A 77 4.73 9.73 -0.08
CA PHE A 77 6.01 9.16 -0.49
C PHE A 77 7.15 10.19 -0.36
N LEU A 78 6.92 11.42 -0.80
CA LEU A 78 7.89 12.51 -0.71
C LEU A 78 8.17 12.93 0.74
N ALA A 79 7.20 12.77 1.64
CA ALA A 79 7.37 12.95 3.08
C ALA A 79 8.20 11.82 3.74
N GLY A 80 8.58 10.79 2.99
CA GLY A 80 9.36 9.64 3.47
C GLY A 80 8.50 8.50 4.02
N GLY A 81 7.19 8.51 3.78
CA GLY A 81 6.27 7.47 4.21
C GLY A 81 6.17 6.28 3.25
N HIS A 82 5.60 5.17 3.75
CA HIS A 82 5.43 3.91 3.04
C HIS A 82 4.02 3.79 2.46
N VAL A 83 3.82 4.26 1.22
CA VAL A 83 2.52 4.24 0.54
C VAL A 83 1.91 2.83 0.45
N GLU A 84 2.71 1.82 0.11
CA GLU A 84 2.24 0.43 -0.03
C GLU A 84 1.65 -0.10 1.29
N ARG A 85 2.32 0.18 2.42
CA ARG A 85 1.88 -0.26 3.75
C ARG A 85 0.57 0.42 4.18
N VAL A 86 0.48 1.73 3.97
CA VAL A 86 -0.73 2.52 4.27
C VAL A 86 -1.93 2.01 3.48
N ILE A 87 -1.74 1.77 2.18
CA ILE A 87 -2.83 1.31 1.31
C ILE A 87 -3.25 -0.12 1.67
N HIS A 88 -2.31 -1.03 1.91
CA HIS A 88 -2.65 -2.37 2.40
C HIS A 88 -3.43 -2.33 3.72
N ALA A 89 -3.04 -1.46 4.66
CA ALA A 89 -3.76 -1.28 5.91
C ALA A 89 -5.18 -0.74 5.68
N LEU A 90 -5.35 0.26 4.81
CA LEU A 90 -6.66 0.82 4.46
C LEU A 90 -7.57 -0.22 3.79
N VAL A 91 -7.03 -1.05 2.89
CA VAL A 91 -7.78 -2.13 2.25
C VAL A 91 -8.24 -3.16 3.30
N SER A 92 -7.38 -3.53 4.24
CA SER A 92 -7.73 -4.44 5.33
C SER A 92 -8.78 -3.85 6.28
N ALA A 93 -8.63 -2.56 6.62
CA ALA A 93 -9.59 -1.82 7.45
C ALA A 93 -10.97 -1.76 6.79
N ASN A 94 -11.02 -1.41 5.50
CA ASN A 94 -12.27 -1.34 4.74
C ASN A 94 -12.99 -2.70 4.68
N LYS A 95 -12.24 -3.78 4.41
CA LYS A 95 -12.80 -5.15 4.42
C LYS A 95 -13.39 -5.56 5.77
N ALA A 96 -12.84 -5.03 6.86
CA ALA A 96 -13.31 -5.26 8.22
C ALA A 96 -14.31 -4.21 8.73
N ASN A 97 -14.80 -3.33 7.85
CA ASN A 97 -15.71 -2.24 8.22
C ASN A 97 -15.16 -1.29 9.30
N LEU A 98 -13.84 -1.11 9.32
CA LEU A 98 -13.17 -0.13 10.17
C LEU A 98 -13.09 1.21 9.44
N ASP A 99 -13.56 2.27 10.09
CA ASP A 99 -13.43 3.63 9.58
C ASP A 99 -12.00 4.14 9.82
N LEU A 100 -11.18 4.11 8.76
CA LEU A 100 -9.81 4.60 8.76
C LEU A 100 -9.61 5.51 7.56
N SER A 101 -9.39 6.80 7.83
CA SER A 101 -9.11 7.78 6.78
C SER A 101 -7.67 7.69 6.28
N PHE A 102 -7.46 8.09 5.02
CA PHE A 102 -6.11 8.12 4.43
C PHE A 102 -5.17 9.03 5.24
N GLN A 103 -5.63 10.22 5.66
CA GLN A 103 -4.80 11.16 6.42
C GLN A 103 -4.41 10.61 7.80
N MET A 104 -5.30 9.86 8.46
CA MET A 104 -4.98 9.23 9.75
C MET A 104 -3.95 8.12 9.56
N ALA A 105 -4.12 7.27 8.54
CA ALA A 105 -3.18 6.20 8.25
C ALA A 105 -1.78 6.71 7.87
N THR A 106 -1.69 7.80 7.08
CA THR A 106 -0.40 8.43 6.75
C THR A 106 0.26 9.09 7.95
N ALA A 107 -0.51 9.74 8.83
CA ALA A 107 0.02 10.33 10.06
C ALA A 107 0.60 9.28 11.00
N ILE A 108 -0.05 8.11 11.13
CA ILE A 108 0.44 6.99 11.95
C ILE A 108 1.72 6.40 11.37
N ASP A 109 1.78 6.21 10.04
CA ASP A 109 2.98 5.73 9.35
C ASP A 109 4.16 6.70 9.51
N LEU A 110 3.91 8.01 9.37
CA LEU A 110 4.94 9.05 9.56
C LEU A 110 5.41 9.15 11.02
N ALA A 111 4.55 8.79 11.98
CA ALA A 111 4.93 8.66 13.38
C ALA A 111 5.80 7.42 13.67
N GLY A 112 6.16 6.64 12.64
CA GLY A 112 7.01 5.46 12.75
C GLY A 112 6.31 4.25 13.37
N ARG A 113 4.97 4.21 13.33
CA ARG A 113 4.18 3.08 13.84
C ARG A 113 3.75 2.18 12.69
N ASP A 114 3.68 0.87 12.96
CA ASP A 114 3.19 -0.08 11.98
C ASP A 114 1.66 -0.06 11.93
N ILE A 115 1.11 0.77 11.04
CA ILE A 115 -0.33 0.89 10.81
C ILE A 115 -0.95 -0.44 10.36
N PHE A 116 -0.20 -1.26 9.61
CA PHE A 116 -0.70 -2.51 9.08
C PHE A 116 -0.92 -3.53 10.20
N GLU A 117 0.05 -3.64 11.12
CA GLU A 117 -0.10 -4.50 12.31
C GLU A 117 -1.26 -4.05 13.20
N ALA A 118 -1.40 -2.74 13.42
CA ALA A 118 -2.48 -2.19 14.24
C ALA A 118 -3.87 -2.55 13.67
N VAL A 119 -4.07 -2.37 12.36
CA VAL A 119 -5.31 -2.77 11.69
C VAL A 119 -5.48 -4.29 11.75
N GLN A 120 -4.44 -5.06 11.48
CA GLN A 120 -4.52 -6.52 11.45
C GLN A 120 -4.92 -7.10 12.81
N MET A 121 -4.43 -6.55 13.93
CA MET A 121 -4.87 -6.94 15.27
C MET A 121 -6.33 -6.59 15.53
N SER A 122 -6.86 -5.51 14.96
CA SER A 122 -8.29 -5.19 15.07
C SER A 122 -9.17 -6.14 14.26
N VAL A 123 -8.71 -6.60 13.09
CA VAL A 123 -9.48 -7.52 12.21
C VAL A 123 -9.37 -8.98 12.68
N ASN A 124 -8.17 -9.40 13.07
CA ASN A 124 -7.89 -10.75 13.52
C ASN A 124 -7.18 -10.67 14.89
N PRO A 125 -7.95 -10.56 15.99
CA PRO A 125 -7.38 -10.40 17.31
C PRO A 125 -6.52 -11.62 17.66
N LYS A 126 -5.33 -11.35 18.18
CA LYS A 126 -4.45 -12.40 18.68
C LYS A 126 -5.05 -12.95 19.97
N VAL A 127 -5.47 -14.21 19.96
CA VAL A 127 -5.83 -14.92 21.18
C VAL A 127 -4.55 -15.13 21.97
N ILE A 128 -4.44 -14.46 23.12
CA ILE A 128 -3.34 -14.67 24.06
C ILE A 128 -3.85 -15.62 25.12
N ASP A 129 -3.38 -16.87 25.06
CA ASP A 129 -3.70 -17.87 26.08
C ASP A 129 -2.85 -17.57 27.31
N THR A 130 -3.50 -17.28 28.44
CA THR A 130 -2.78 -17.00 29.69
C THR A 130 -2.63 -18.29 30.51
N PRO A 131 -1.47 -18.52 31.16
CA PRO A 131 -1.33 -19.67 32.04
C PRO A 131 -2.37 -19.58 33.17
N PRO A 132 -3.00 -20.69 33.55
CA PRO A 132 -4.05 -20.70 34.56
C PRO A 132 -3.53 -20.11 35.87
N VAL A 133 -4.19 -19.05 36.33
CA VAL A 133 -3.85 -18.39 37.59
C VAL A 133 -4.52 -19.17 38.71
N ALA A 134 -3.70 -19.77 39.58
CA ALA A 134 -4.14 -20.52 40.73
C ALA A 134 -3.87 -19.74 42.02
N ALA A 135 -4.87 -19.67 42.90
CA ALA A 135 -4.74 -19.12 44.24
C ALA A 135 -5.23 -20.14 45.27
N VAL A 136 -4.55 -20.22 46.42
CA VAL A 136 -4.87 -21.15 47.51
C VAL A 136 -5.31 -20.36 48.73
N ALA A 137 -6.50 -20.65 49.25
CA ALA A 137 -7.01 -20.07 50.47
C ALA A 137 -6.25 -20.57 51.71
N LYS A 138 -6.29 -19.84 52.82
CA LYS A 138 -5.57 -20.19 54.07
C LYS A 138 -6.01 -21.55 54.64
N ASP A 139 -7.22 -21.96 54.28
CA ASP A 139 -7.97 -23.16 54.61
C ASP A 139 -7.75 -24.29 53.58
N GLY A 140 -6.83 -24.11 52.62
CA GLY A 140 -6.32 -25.16 51.73
C GLY A 140 -7.10 -25.37 50.43
N ILE A 141 -8.17 -24.61 50.20
CA ILE A 141 -8.97 -24.70 48.97
C ILE A 141 -8.23 -23.99 47.82
N GLN A 142 -7.99 -24.70 46.71
CA GLN A 142 -7.37 -24.15 45.51
C GLN A 142 -8.45 -23.77 44.48
N LEU A 143 -8.42 -22.52 44.03
CA LEU A 143 -9.21 -22.04 42.90
C LEU A 143 -8.29 -21.84 41.69
N ILE A 144 -8.71 -22.38 40.54
CA ILE A 144 -8.02 -22.23 39.26
C ILE A 144 -8.94 -21.43 38.35
N ALA A 145 -8.54 -20.20 38.01
CA ALA A 145 -9.23 -19.40 37.01
C ALA A 145 -8.62 -19.69 35.63
N LYS A 146 -9.47 -20.03 34.65
CA LYS A 146 -9.12 -20.17 33.24
C LYS A 146 -9.81 -19.06 32.45
N ALA A 147 -9.07 -18.35 31.60
CA ALA A 147 -9.55 -17.28 30.72
C ALA A 147 -8.87 -17.40 29.35
#